data_AF-A0A950EBB2-F1
#
_entry.id   AF-A0A950EBB2-F1
#
_cell.length_a   1.000
_cell.length_b   1.000
_cell.length_c   1.000
_cell.angle_alpha   90.00
_cell.angle_beta   90.00
_cell.angle_gamma   90.00
#
_symmetry.space_group_name_H-M   'P 1'
#
loop_
_entity.id
_entity.type
_entity.pdbx_description
1 polymer ?
#
loop_
_entity_poly.entity_id
_entity_poly.type
_entity_poly.pdbx_seq_one_letter_code
_entity_poly.pdbx_strand_id
1 'polypeptide(L)'
;MSVFVNDVVDREVLERLAASGVRMVALRCPGFNNVDLEVAKQLNVTVTRVPSYSPHAFAEHTIALILTLNRKIHRAFNRVRELNFSLNGLVGFDLYGKTAGVFGTGKTAISSVSCESIPVPRSAWCKAARTPSRS
;
A
#
# COMPACT_ATOMS: atom_id res chain seq x y z
N MET A 1 11.68 19.99 10.02
CA MET A 1 10.21 19.89 9.86
C MET A 1 9.84 18.45 9.49
N SER A 2 8.72 17.91 9.98
CA SER A 2 8.23 16.57 9.61
C SER A 2 7.07 16.73 8.63
N VAL A 3 7.12 16.01 7.51
CA VAL A 3 6.18 16.11 6.40
C VAL A 3 5.54 14.74 6.18
N PHE A 4 4.22 14.73 6.01
CA PHE A 4 3.41 13.53 5.76
C PHE A 4 2.92 13.47 4.30
N VAL A 5 2.27 12.36 3.92
CA VAL A 5 1.83 12.11 2.52
C VAL A 5 0.89 13.20 1.99
N ASN A 6 0.12 13.84 2.85
CA ASN A 6 -0.84 14.87 2.46
C ASN A 6 -0.24 16.29 2.40
N ASP A 7 0.98 16.48 2.87
CA ASP A 7 1.61 17.79 2.86
C ASP A 7 2.22 18.04 1.48
N VAL A 8 1.91 19.20 0.90
CA VAL A 8 2.47 19.64 -0.37
C VAL A 8 3.71 20.47 -0.07
N VAL A 9 4.87 20.00 -0.53
CA VAL A 9 6.16 20.68 -0.39
C VAL A 9 6.60 21.10 -1.79
N ASP A 10 5.88 22.07 -2.31
CA ASP A 10 6.17 22.70 -3.59
C ASP A 10 7.31 23.73 -3.46
N ARG A 11 7.69 24.32 -4.59
CA ARG A 11 8.78 25.31 -4.65
C ARG A 11 8.56 26.46 -3.68
N GLU A 12 7.35 27.02 -3.64
CA GLU A 12 7.04 28.18 -2.82
C GLU A 12 7.16 27.85 -1.33
N VAL A 13 6.67 26.68 -0.91
CA VAL A 13 6.84 26.20 0.46
C VAL A 13 8.32 25.99 0.79
N LEU A 14 9.10 25.39 -0.12
CA LEU A 14 10.54 25.19 0.09
C LEU A 14 11.31 26.52 0.23
N GLU A 15 10.99 27.51 -0.59
CA GLU A 15 11.60 28.85 -0.51
C GLU A 15 11.28 29.54 0.82
N ARG A 16 10.02 29.50 1.27
CA ARG A 16 9.60 30.05 2.57
C ARG A 16 10.26 29.32 3.74
N LEU A 17 10.43 28.00 3.64
CA LEU A 17 11.10 27.19 4.66
C LEU A 17 12.60 27.52 4.74
N ALA A 18 13.26 27.66 3.59
CA ALA A 18 14.66 28.08 3.51
C ALA A 18 14.85 29.48 4.09
N ALA A 19 13.96 30.44 3.76
CA ALA A 19 13.96 31.78 4.32
C ALA A 19 13.74 31.80 5.84
N SER A 20 13.00 30.82 6.37
CA SER A 20 12.77 30.63 7.81
C SER A 20 13.93 29.89 8.52
N GLY A 21 15.03 29.57 7.80
CA GLY A 21 16.20 28.90 8.35
C GLY A 21 16.10 27.37 8.45
N VAL A 22 15.09 26.75 7.84
CA VAL A 22 14.92 25.30 7.87
C VAL A 22 15.89 24.65 6.86
N ARG A 23 16.82 23.83 7.36
CA ARG A 23 17.81 23.12 6.53
C ARG A 23 17.51 21.63 6.31
N MET A 24 16.46 21.10 6.95
CA MET A 24 16.14 19.68 6.87
C MET A 24 14.63 19.40 6.90
N VAL A 25 14.19 18.58 5.95
CA VAL A 25 12.84 18.05 5.83
C VAL A 25 12.91 16.53 5.99
N ALA A 26 12.18 16.02 6.98
CA ALA A 26 12.10 14.58 7.25
C ALA A 26 10.73 14.04 6.82
N LEU A 27 10.73 13.19 5.80
CA LEU A 27 9.57 12.46 5.32
C LEU A 27 9.40 11.20 6.18
N ARG A 28 8.28 11.12 6.89
CA ARG A 28 7.88 9.91 7.63
C ARG A 28 7.20 8.88 6.71
N CYS A 29 7.38 9.01 5.40
CA CYS A 29 6.67 8.22 4.40
C CYS A 29 7.64 7.78 3.29
N PRO A 30 7.34 6.68 2.58
CA PRO A 30 8.23 6.16 1.55
C PRO A 30 8.07 6.91 0.22
N GLY A 31 6.89 7.50 0.00
CA GLY A 31 6.56 8.32 -1.16
C GLY A 31 7.15 9.73 -1.04
N PHE A 32 7.65 10.24 -2.15
CA PHE A 32 8.27 11.56 -2.28
C PHE A 32 7.69 12.35 -3.46
N ASN A 33 6.53 11.93 -3.99
CA ASN A 33 5.87 12.59 -5.13
C ASN A 33 5.43 14.02 -4.81
N ASN A 34 5.28 14.33 -3.52
CA ASN A 34 4.81 15.59 -2.98
C ASN A 34 5.95 16.59 -2.68
N VAL A 35 7.21 16.23 -2.95
CA VAL A 35 8.39 17.08 -2.70
C VAL A 35 9.14 17.34 -4.00
N ASP A 36 9.38 18.62 -4.31
CA ASP A 36 10.28 18.99 -5.40
C ASP A 36 11.75 18.82 -4.96
N LEU A 37 12.32 17.66 -5.28
CA LEU A 37 13.70 17.30 -4.92
C LEU A 37 14.75 18.18 -5.59
N GLU A 38 14.45 18.74 -6.77
CA GLU A 38 15.40 19.58 -7.50
C GLU A 38 15.49 20.96 -6.87
N VAL A 39 14.35 21.55 -6.52
CA VAL A 39 14.31 22.82 -5.78
C VAL A 39 14.91 22.65 -4.38
N ALA A 40 14.62 21.55 -3.69
CA ALA A 40 15.19 21.28 -2.38
C ALA A 40 16.73 21.25 -2.40
N LYS A 41 17.34 20.67 -3.44
CA LYS A 41 18.80 20.71 -3.63
C LYS A 41 19.31 22.12 -3.88
N GLN A 42 18.62 22.91 -4.72
CA GLN A 42 19.02 24.29 -5.04
C GLN A 42 19.02 25.19 -3.80
N LEU A 43 18.04 25.00 -2.91
CA LEU A 43 17.90 25.74 -1.67
C LEU A 43 18.71 25.15 -0.50
N ASN A 44 19.53 24.13 -0.77
CA ASN A 44 20.38 23.47 0.22
C ASN A 44 19.58 22.86 1.41
N VAL A 45 18.39 22.35 1.12
CA VAL A 45 17.48 21.69 2.07
C VAL A 45 17.63 20.18 1.95
N THR A 46 18.11 19.54 3.02
CA THR A 46 18.29 18.08 3.05
C THR A 46 16.95 17.37 3.24
N VAL A 47 16.57 16.51 2.30
CA VAL A 47 15.36 15.68 2.39
C VAL A 47 15.75 14.26 2.81
N THR A 48 15.25 13.82 3.96
CA THR A 48 15.43 12.44 4.46
C THR A 48 14.12 11.67 4.38
N ARG A 49 14.17 10.36 4.12
CA ARG A 49 12.97 9.51 4.04
C ARG A 49 13.21 8.14 4.65
N VAL A 50 12.12 7.48 5.03
CA VAL A 50 12.14 6.07 5.42
C VAL A 50 12.01 5.20 4.16
N PRO A 51 13.04 4.41 3.80
CA PRO A 51 13.12 3.76 2.47
C PRO A 51 12.19 2.56 2.30
N SER A 52 11.77 1.90 3.38
CA SER A 52 10.98 0.68 3.28
C SER A 52 10.07 0.45 4.50
N TYR A 53 8.80 0.24 4.22
CA TYR A 53 7.89 -0.46 5.12
C TYR A 53 7.97 -1.96 4.86
N SER A 54 7.60 -2.78 5.86
CA SER A 54 7.60 -4.24 5.72
C SER A 54 6.68 -4.65 4.56
N PRO A 55 7.20 -5.28 3.49
CA PRO A 55 6.38 -5.72 2.37
C PRO A 55 5.35 -6.77 2.80
N HIS A 56 5.68 -7.59 3.81
CA HIS A 56 4.81 -8.60 4.39
C HIS A 56 3.55 -8.01 5.04
N ALA A 57 3.67 -6.87 5.74
CA ALA A 57 2.53 -6.24 6.39
C ALA A 57 1.45 -5.81 5.38
N PHE A 58 1.85 -5.34 4.19
CA PHE A 58 0.90 -5.00 3.13
C PHE A 58 0.27 -6.24 2.48
N ALA A 59 1.06 -7.31 2.30
CA ALA A 59 0.56 -8.58 1.78
C ALA A 59 -0.49 -9.19 2.72
N GLU A 60 -0.19 -9.25 4.01
CA GLU A 60 -1.10 -9.76 5.04
C GLU A 60 -2.39 -8.93 5.10
N HIS A 61 -2.28 -7.59 5.07
CA HIS A 61 -3.45 -6.73 5.05
C HIS A 61 -4.33 -6.95 3.81
N THR A 62 -3.72 -7.13 2.63
CA THR A 62 -4.44 -7.41 1.39
C THR A 62 -5.19 -8.74 1.47
N ILE A 63 -4.55 -9.79 1.97
CA ILE A 63 -5.19 -11.10 2.18
C ILE A 63 -6.33 -10.99 3.20
N ALA A 64 -6.13 -10.25 4.28
CA ALA A 64 -7.16 -10.01 5.28
C ALA A 64 -8.39 -9.29 4.70
N LEU A 65 -8.19 -8.31 3.82
CA LEU A 65 -9.28 -7.63 3.11
C LEU A 65 -10.05 -8.58 2.18
N ILE A 66 -9.33 -9.43 1.41
CA ILE A 66 -9.94 -10.44 0.55
C ILE A 66 -10.82 -11.40 1.37
N LEU A 67 -10.32 -11.91 2.49
CA LEU A 67 -11.06 -12.80 3.39
C LEU A 67 -12.27 -12.10 4.04
N THR A 68 -12.09 -10.84 4.45
CA THR A 68 -13.15 -10.02 5.07
C THR A 68 -14.31 -9.78 4.12
N LEU A 69 -14.04 -9.58 2.83
CA LEU A 69 -15.05 -9.42 1.80
C LEU A 69 -15.70 -10.76 1.45
N ASN A 70 -14.90 -11.80 1.25
CA ASN A 70 -15.39 -13.12 0.86
C ASN A 70 -16.33 -13.73 1.91
N ARG A 71 -15.92 -13.74 3.18
CA ARG A 71 -16.73 -14.26 4.29
C ARG A 71 -17.66 -13.21 4.92
N LYS A 72 -17.69 -11.98 4.37
CA LYS A 72 -18.49 -10.85 4.87
C LYS A 72 -18.32 -10.63 6.38
N ILE A 73 -17.08 -10.77 6.88
CA ILE A 73 -16.75 -10.72 8.31
C ILE A 73 -17.22 -9.39 8.93
N HIS A 74 -17.11 -8.29 8.18
CA HIS A 74 -17.61 -6.98 8.57
C HIS A 74 -19.12 -6.96 8.88
N ARG A 75 -19.94 -7.69 8.12
CA ARG A 75 -21.40 -7.81 8.39
C ARG A 75 -21.67 -8.79 9.51
N ALA A 76 -20.96 -9.91 9.54
CA ALA A 76 -21.08 -10.92 10.59
C ALA A 76 -20.78 -10.30 11.97
N PHE A 77 -19.72 -9.50 12.07
CA PHE A 77 -19.33 -8.80 13.29
C PHE A 77 -20.44 -7.86 13.79
N ASN A 78 -21.02 -7.04 12.90
CA ASN A 78 -22.11 -6.14 13.29
C ASN A 78 -23.35 -6.90 13.75
N ARG A 79 -23.71 -8.01 13.10
CA ARG A 79 -24.86 -8.84 13.49
C ARG A 79 -24.66 -9.52 14.85
N VAL A 80 -23.47 -10.06 15.12
CA VAL A 80 -23.16 -10.68 16.42
C VAL A 80 -23.23 -9.64 17.55
N ARG A 81 -22.84 -8.38 17.30
CA ARG A 81 -23.00 -7.30 18.27
C ARG A 81 -24.47 -7.01 18.61
N GLU A 82 -25.38 -7.24 17.67
CA GLU A 82 -26.83 -7.11 17.84
C GLU A 82 -27.49 -8.41 18.33
N LEU A 83 -26.70 -9.41 18.77
CA LEU A 83 -27.16 -10.76 19.17
C LEU A 83 -27.89 -11.52 18.05
N ASN A 84 -27.68 -11.13 16.80
CA ASN A 84 -28.25 -11.77 15.62
C ASN A 84 -27.26 -12.78 15.03
N PHE A 85 -27.54 -14.08 15.20
CA PHE A 85 -26.72 -15.17 14.69
C PHE A 85 -27.18 -15.69 13.31
N SER A 86 -28.02 -14.94 12.60
CA SER A 86 -28.49 -15.35 11.28
C SER A 86 -27.37 -15.38 10.25
N LEU A 87 -27.15 -16.56 9.67
CA LEU A 87 -26.18 -16.80 8.60
C LEU A 87 -26.68 -16.38 7.20
N ASN A 88 -27.92 -15.89 7.10
CA ASN A 88 -28.53 -15.51 5.83
C ASN A 88 -27.73 -14.41 5.14
N GLY A 89 -27.24 -14.71 3.94
CA GLY A 89 -26.44 -13.79 3.13
C GLY A 89 -24.97 -13.65 3.55
N LEU A 90 -24.47 -14.49 4.48
CA LEU A 90 -23.06 -14.55 4.88
C LEU A 90 -22.26 -15.67 4.19
N VAL A 91 -22.90 -16.46 3.34
CA VAL A 91 -22.23 -17.50 2.54
C VAL A 91 -21.23 -16.82 1.59
N GLY A 92 -19.96 -17.18 1.76
CA GLY A 92 -18.86 -16.84 0.86
C GLY A 92 -18.51 -18.00 -0.06
N PHE A 93 -17.34 -17.94 -0.67
CA PHE A 93 -16.81 -18.99 -1.54
C PHE A 93 -15.39 -19.38 -1.13
N ASP A 94 -14.92 -20.53 -1.60
CA ASP A 94 -13.55 -20.94 -1.32
C ASP A 94 -12.59 -20.33 -2.34
N LEU A 95 -11.51 -19.73 -1.81
CA LEU A 95 -10.41 -19.17 -2.60
C LEU A 95 -9.55 -20.26 -3.24
N TYR A 96 -9.60 -21.48 -2.70
CA TYR A 96 -8.95 -22.65 -3.27
C TYR A 96 -9.45 -22.89 -4.70
N GLY A 97 -8.53 -22.99 -5.65
CA GLY A 97 -8.84 -23.20 -7.07
C GLY A 97 -9.40 -21.97 -7.80
N LYS A 98 -9.37 -20.78 -7.21
CA LYS A 98 -9.72 -19.51 -7.89
C LYS A 98 -8.48 -18.80 -8.42
N THR A 99 -8.66 -18.07 -9.51
CA THR A 99 -7.58 -17.31 -10.18
C THR A 99 -7.52 -15.89 -9.59
N ALA A 100 -6.38 -15.50 -9.03
CA ALA A 100 -6.11 -14.14 -8.59
C ALA A 100 -5.13 -13.45 -9.56
N GLY A 101 -5.46 -12.23 -10.01
CA GLY A 101 -4.58 -11.40 -10.82
C GLY A 101 -3.85 -10.38 -9.95
N VAL A 102 -2.52 -10.32 -10.07
CA VAL A 102 -1.70 -9.31 -9.39
C VAL A 102 -1.16 -8.32 -10.42
N PHE A 103 -1.50 -7.06 -10.26
CA PHE A 103 -1.00 -5.97 -11.11
C PHE A 103 0.10 -5.21 -10.38
N GLY A 104 1.29 -5.16 -10.99
CA GLY A 104 2.49 -4.52 -10.45
C GLY A 104 3.34 -5.47 -9.59
N THR A 105 4.44 -5.98 -10.14
CA THR A 105 5.38 -6.92 -9.48
C THR A 105 6.43 -6.21 -8.60
N GLY A 106 6.01 -5.20 -7.84
CA GLY A 106 6.90 -4.55 -6.86
C GLY A 106 7.31 -5.49 -5.72
N LYS A 107 8.28 -5.07 -4.88
CA LYS A 107 8.72 -5.82 -3.68
C LYS A 107 7.57 -6.19 -2.74
N THR A 108 6.52 -5.38 -2.70
CA THR A 108 5.30 -5.63 -1.92
C THR A 108 4.47 -6.78 -2.50
N ALA A 109 4.28 -6.83 -3.82
CA ALA A 109 3.49 -7.86 -4.50
C ALA A 109 4.13 -9.26 -4.41
N ILE A 110 5.45 -9.37 -4.55
CA ILE A 110 6.17 -10.65 -4.48
C ILE A 110 6.00 -11.32 -3.10
N SER A 111 5.95 -10.54 -2.03
CA SER A 111 5.75 -11.09 -0.68
C SER A 111 4.36 -11.72 -0.49
N SER A 112 3.33 -11.19 -1.16
CA SER A 112 1.99 -11.80 -1.16
C SER A 112 1.94 -13.12 -1.94
N VAL A 113 2.78 -13.26 -2.96
CA VAL A 113 2.89 -14.49 -3.77
C VAL A 113 3.64 -15.60 -3.04
N SER A 114 4.51 -15.25 -2.08
CA SER A 114 5.31 -16.23 -1.31
C SER A 114 4.57 -16.85 -0.13
N CYS A 115 3.29 -16.50 0.10
CA CYS A 115 2.45 -17.17 1.09
C CYS A 115 2.03 -18.55 0.53
N GLU A 116 2.96 -19.50 0.61
CA GLU A 116 2.89 -20.87 0.04
C GLU A 116 1.79 -21.74 0.67
N SER A 117 1.05 -21.20 1.65
CA SER A 117 -0.10 -21.85 2.29
C SER A 117 -1.42 -21.69 1.54
N ILE A 118 -1.51 -20.84 0.51
CA ILE A 118 -2.69 -20.73 -0.34
C ILE A 118 -2.42 -21.46 -1.67
N PRO A 119 -3.09 -22.58 -1.98
CA PRO A 119 -2.81 -23.38 -3.18
C PRO A 119 -3.44 -22.72 -4.43
N VAL A 120 -2.91 -21.56 -4.83
CA VAL A 120 -3.25 -20.90 -6.09
C VAL A 120 -2.11 -21.17 -7.06
N PRO A 121 -2.37 -21.76 -8.24
CA PRO A 121 -1.31 -22.18 -9.17
C PRO A 121 -0.43 -21.00 -9.60
N ARG A 122 0.91 -21.14 -9.52
CA ARG A 122 1.92 -20.13 -9.93
C ARG A 122 1.68 -19.54 -11.32
N SER A 123 1.10 -20.32 -12.24
CA SER A 123 0.78 -19.90 -13.61
C SER A 123 -0.32 -18.83 -13.71
N ALA A 124 -1.20 -18.72 -12.70
CA ALA A 124 -2.21 -17.69 -12.61
C ALA A 124 -1.62 -16.31 -12.28
N TRP A 125 -0.60 -16.29 -11.41
CA TRP A 125 0.06 -15.08 -10.93
C TRP A 125 0.93 -14.39 -12.01
N CYS A 126 1.52 -15.18 -12.92
CA CYS A 126 2.51 -14.70 -13.87
C CYS A 126 1.92 -14.07 -15.16
N LYS A 127 0.60 -14.20 -15.42
CA LYS A 127 -0.02 -13.72 -16.67
C LYS A 127 -0.23 -12.20 -16.75
N ALA A 128 -0.25 -11.49 -15.63
CA ALA A 128 -0.42 -10.03 -15.60
C ALA A 128 0.88 -9.23 -15.75
N ALA A 129 2.04 -9.90 -15.84
CA ALA A 129 3.36 -9.27 -15.94
C ALA A 129 3.79 -8.93 -17.39
N ARG A 130 2.97 -9.21 -18.41
CA ARG A 130 3.25 -8.86 -19.81
C ARG A 130 2.41 -7.67 -20.27
N THR A 131 2.69 -6.50 -19.71
CA THR A 131 2.47 -5.23 -20.41
C THR A 131 3.83 -4.58 -20.58
N PRO A 132 4.29 -4.34 -21.83
CA PRO A 132 5.62 -3.78 -22.07
C PRO A 132 5.67 -2.37 -21.52
N SER A 133 6.61 -2.11 -20.61
CA SER A 133 7.03 -0.76 -20.26
C SER A 133 7.52 -0.09 -21.54
N ARG A 134 6.76 0.87 -22.06
CA ARG A 134 7.20 1.76 -23.13
C ARG A 134 8.44 2.53 -22.65
N SER A 135 9.50 2.43 -23.45
CA SER A 135 10.61 3.39 -23.59
C SER A 135 10.10 4.78 -23.93
#